data_AF-A0A0B8Q214-F1
#
_entry.id   AF-A0A0B8Q214-F1
#
_cell.length_a   1.000
_cell.length_b   1.000
_cell.length_c   1.000
_cell.angle_alpha   90.00
_cell.angle_beta   90.00
_cell.angle_gamma   90.00
#
_symmetry.space_group_name_H-M   'P 1'
#
loop_
_entity.id
_entity.type
_entity.pdbx_description
1 polymer ?
#
loop_
_entity_poly.entity_id
_entity_poly.type
_entity_poly.pdbx_seq_one_letter_code
_entity_poly.pdbx_strand_id
1 'polypeptide(L)' 'MEVERVLDAAQKAKQSGSTRFCMGAAWKNPKARDMPLLTDMIKGVKSLGLETCMTLGMLSQIKPKSLRLQVWITTTTT' A
#
# COMPACT_ATOMS: atom_id res chain seq x y z
N MET A 1 2.77 12.37 9.95
CA MET A 1 3.19 13.15 8.76
C MET A 1 3.00 12.40 7.44
N GLU A 2 3.69 11.29 7.13
CA GLU A 2 3.45 10.60 5.84
C GLU A 2 2.15 9.76 5.83
N VAL A 3 1.89 9.02 6.91
CA VAL A 3 0.67 8.18 7.03
C VAL A 3 -0.61 9.00 6.95
N GLU A 4 -0.69 10.14 7.65
CA GLU A 4 -1.87 11.01 7.65
C GLU A 4 -2.17 11.59 6.27
N ARG A 5 -1.14 11.98 5.51
CA ARG A 5 -1.31 12.47 4.13
C ARG A 5 -1.86 11.39 3.21
N VAL A 6 -1.39 10.15 3.39
CA VAL A 6 -1.90 8.99 2.66
C VAL A 6 -3.37 8.72 2.99
N LEU A 7 -3.75 8.84 4.27
CA LEU A 7 -5.14 8.65 4.70
C LEU A 7 -6.07 9.76 4.20
N ASP A 8 -5.62 11.02 4.21
CA ASP A 8 -6.38 12.14 3.64
C ASP A 8 -6.59 11.97 2.13
N ALA A 9 -5.55 11.56 1.39
CA ALA A 9 -5.64 11.26 -0.03
C ALA A 9 -6.58 10.07 -0.30
N ALA A 10 -6.51 9.02 0.52
CA ALA A 10 -7.41 7.87 0.41
C ALA A 10 -8.86 8.26 0.70
N GLN A 11 -9.10 9.11 1.70
CA GLN A 11 -10.44 9.61 2.01
C GLN A 11 -11.03 10.43 0.85
N LYS A 12 -10.22 11.30 0.22
CA LYS A 12 -10.62 12.03 -1.00
C LYS A 12 -10.91 11.08 -2.16
N ALA A 13 -10.09 10.05 -2.36
CA ALA A 13 -10.32 9.03 -3.38
C ALA A 13 -11.64 8.27 -3.13
N LYS A 14 -11.94 7.91 -1.88
CA LYS A 14 -13.24 7.32 -1.51
C LYS A 14 -14.41 8.25 -1.81
N GLN A 15 -14.28 9.53 -1.46
CA GLN A 15 -15.32 10.54 -1.74
C GLN A 15 -15.55 10.71 -3.25
N SER A 16 -14.51 10.55 -4.07
CA SER A 16 -14.63 10.52 -5.53
C SER A 16 -15.23 9.23 -6.10
N GLY A 17 -15.58 8.25 -5.24
CA GLY A 17 -16.19 6.98 -5.65
C GLY A 17 -15.20 5.89 -6.02
N SER A 18 -13.91 6.08 -5.74
CA SER A 18 -12.90 5.04 -5.99
C SER A 18 -13.10 3.87 -5.02
N THR A 19 -12.98 2.65 -5.51
CA THR A 19 -13.02 1.40 -4.72
C THR A 19 -11.61 0.91 -4.34
N ARG A 20 -10.59 1.40 -5.07
CA ARG A 20 -9.19 1.02 -4.92
C ARG A 20 -8.29 2.25 -4.82
N PHE A 21 -7.30 2.18 -3.94
CA PHE A 21 -6.29 3.19 -3.73
C PHE A 21 -4.89 2.61 -4.00
N CYS A 22 -4.23 3.14 -5.03
CA CYS A 22 -2.91 2.68 -5.48
C CYS A 22 -1.80 3.60 -4.94
N MET A 23 -0.81 3.05 -4.24
CA MET A 23 0.33 3.79 -3.70
C MET A 23 1.64 3.29 -4.31
N GLY A 24 2.45 4.18 -4.85
CA GLY A 24 3.79 3.85 -5.33
C GLY A 24 4.84 4.33 -4.33
N ALA A 25 5.57 3.41 -3.70
CA ALA A 25 6.76 3.79 -2.96
C ALA A 25 7.94 3.82 -3.94
N ALA A 26 8.56 4.99 -4.13
CA ALA A 26 9.73 5.17 -5.00
C ALA A 26 11.03 4.60 -4.38
N TRP A 27 10.94 3.47 -3.68
CA TRP A 27 12.06 2.83 -3.03
C TRP A 27 12.65 1.73 -3.91
N LYS A 28 13.97 1.67 -4.00
CA LYS A 28 14.67 0.54 -4.65
C LYS A 28 14.59 -0.75 -3.84
N ASN A 29 14.63 -0.64 -2.50
CA ASN A 29 14.50 -1.77 -1.59
C ASN A 29 13.93 -1.27 -0.26
N PRO A 30 12.70 -1.67 0.14
CA PRO A 30 12.15 -1.29 1.44
C PRO A 30 13.04 -1.88 2.54
N LYS A 31 13.52 -1.03 3.45
CA LYS A 31 14.30 -1.51 4.60
C LYS A 31 13.33 -2.07 5.64
N ALA A 32 13.79 -3.02 6.46
CA ALA A 32 12.96 -3.65 7.50
C ALA A 32 12.32 -2.63 8.47
N ARG A 33 12.98 -1.49 8.69
CA ARG A 33 12.50 -0.36 9.50
C ARG A 33 11.25 0.34 8.94
N ASP A 34 11.01 0.25 7.63
CA ASP A 34 9.92 0.95 6.95
C ASP A 34 8.66 0.05 6.82
N MET A 35 8.80 -1.25 7.11
CA MET A 35 7.70 -2.24 7.09
C MET A 35 6.57 -1.96 8.09
N PRO A 36 6.84 -1.53 9.35
CA PRO A 36 5.77 -1.15 10.27
C PRO A 36 4.95 0.03 9.74
N LEU A 37 5.64 1.06 9.20
CA LEU A 37 5.00 2.26 8.65
C LEU A 37 4.10 1.93 7.46
N LEU A 38 4.56 1.06 6.56
CA LEU A 38 3.77 0.47 5.46
C LEU A 38 2.52 -0.25 5.97
N THR A 39 2.68 -1.06 7.01
CA THR A 39 1.58 -1.84 7.59
C THR A 39 0.51 -0.91 8.17
N ASP A 40 0.92 0.16 8.84
CA ASP A 40 0.00 1.14 9.42
C ASP A 40 -0.75 1.94 8.34
N MET A 41 -0.07 2.32 7.25
CA MET A 41 -0.72 2.94 6.09
C MET A 41 -1.80 2.03 5.49
N ILE A 42 -1.47 0.76 5.24
CA ILE A 42 -2.42 -0.20 4.66
C ILE A 42 -3.62 -0.43 5.60
N LYS A 43 -3.36 -0.58 6.90
CA LYS A 43 -4.44 -0.75 7.89
C LYS A 43 -5.39 0.44 7.90
N GLY A 44 -4.87 1.67 7.86
CA GLY A 44 -5.70 2.86 7.86
C GLY A 44 -6.55 2.97 6.58
N VAL A 45 -5.97 2.74 5.40
CA VAL A 45 -6.75 2.76 4.13
C VAL A 45 -7.77 1.63 4.08
N LYS A 46 -7.42 0.43 4.58
CA LYS A 46 -8.38 -0.67 4.71
C LYS A 46 -9.53 -0.34 5.67
N SER A 47 -9.25 0.36 6.76
CA SER A 47 -10.29 0.84 7.69
C SER A 47 -11.24 1.85 7.04
N LEU A 48 -10.80 2.55 5.98
CA LEU A 48 -11.66 3.40 5.18
C LEU A 48 -12.56 2.60 4.21
N GLY A 49 -12.37 1.28 4.10
CA GLY A 49 -13.16 0.41 3.22
C GLY A 49 -12.72 0.44 1.75
N LEU A 50 -11.47 0.84 1.50
CA LEU A 50 -10.86 0.85 0.17
C LEU A 50 -9.91 -0.35 0.01
N GLU A 51 -9.83 -0.91 -1.19
CA GLU A 51 -8.76 -1.85 -1.55
C GLU A 51 -7.42 -1.10 -1.69
N THR A 52 -6.35 -1.61 -1.09
CA THR A 52 -5.01 -1.03 -1.22
C THR A 52 -4.17 -1.79 -2.24
N CYS A 53 -3.78 -1.12 -3.31
CA CYS A 53 -2.75 -1.58 -4.23
C CYS A 53 -1.46 -0.83 -3.95
N MET A 54 -0.31 -1.50 -3.98
CA MET A 54 0.95 -0.85 -3.70
C MET A 54 2.11 -1.45 -4.49
N THR A 55 2.95 -0.60 -5.06
CA THR A 55 4.20 -0.99 -5.72
C THR A 55 5.37 -0.72 -4.79
N LEU A 56 6.06 -1.78 -4.36
CA LEU A 56 7.24 -1.73 -3.48
C LEU A 56 8.58 -1.96 -4.21
N GLY A 57 8.60 -1.86 -5.53
CA GLY A 57 9.78 -2.19 -6.33
C GLY A 57 10.08 -3.69 -6.30
N MET A 58 11.37 -4.05 -6.44
CA MET A 58 11.82 -5.43 -6.57
C MET A 58 11.81 -6.13 -5.20
N LEU A 59 10.71 -6.81 -4.87
CA LEU A 59 10.62 -7.69 -3.72
C LEU A 59 11.48 -8.94 -4.02
N SER A 60 12.74 -8.95 -3.60
CA SER A 60 13.62 -10.12 -3.68
C SER A 60 13.04 -11.26 -2.84
N GLN A 61 12.19 -12.11 -3.45
CA GLN A 61 11.60 -13.41 -3.05
C GLN A 61 11.21 -13.66 -1.58
N ILE A 62 11.32 -12.68 -0.70
CA ILE A 62 11.18 -12.83 0.73
C ILE A 62 9.84 -12.23 1.13
N LYS A 63 8.89 -13.15 1.22
CA LYS A 63 7.69 -13.16 2.07
C LYS A 63 6.57 -12.15 1.72
N PRO A 64 5.64 -12.55 0.83
CA PRO A 64 4.25 -12.10 0.91
C PRO A 64 3.46 -12.91 1.97
N LYS A 65 4.08 -13.25 3.11
CA LYS A 65 3.44 -14.09 4.15
C LYS A 65 2.84 -13.30 5.31
N SER A 66 3.33 -12.08 5.60
CA SER A 66 2.78 -11.22 6.67
C SER A 66 1.76 -10.19 6.17
N LEU A 67 1.81 -9.80 4.89
CA LEU A 67 0.85 -8.88 4.26
C LEU A 67 -0.19 -9.68 3.43
N ARG A 68 -0.98 -10.52 4.09
CA ARG A 68 -2.10 -11.23 3.46
C ARG A 68 -3.31 -10.30 3.37
N LEU A 69 -3.14 -9.17 2.70
CA LEU A 69 -4.15 -8.12 2.56
C LEU A 69 -4.31 -7.76 1.09
N GLN A 70 -4.79 -8.69 0.25
CA GLN A 70 -5.23 -8.47 -1.14
C GLN A 70 -4.49 -7.34 -1.89
N VAL A 71 -3.17 -7.26 -1.71
CA VAL A 71 -2.37 -6.29 -2.45
C VAL A 71 -2.31 -6.91 -3.82
N TRP A 72 -3.07 -6.34 -4.76
CA TRP A 72 -2.88 -6.61 -6.18
C TRP A 72 -1.51 -6.04 -6.54
N ILE A 73 -0.46 -6.76 -6.17
CA ILE A 73 0.87 -6.56 -6.69
C ILE A 73 0.72 -7.02 -8.14
N THR A 74 0.38 -6.09 -9.02
CA THR A 74 0.52 -6.32 -10.45
C THR A 74 2.02 -6.45 -10.67
N THR A 75 2.55 -7.65 -10.47
CA THR A 75 3.76 -8.05 -11.16
C THR A 75 3.44 -7.87 -12.61
N THR A 76 3.98 -6.80 -13.21
CA THR A 76 4.06 -6.64 -14.65
C THR A 76 4.95 -7.77 -15.16
N THR A 77 4.39 -8.96 -15.22
CA THR A 77 4.84 -10.02 -16.12
C THR A 77 3.76 -10.04 -17.18
N THR A 78 4.18 -9.63 -18.37
CA THR A 78 3.46 -9.58 -19.66
C THR A 78 2.22 -10.46 -19.76
#